data_AF-A0A060BXG9-F1
#
_entry.id   AF-A0A060BXG9-F1
#
_cell.length_a   1.000
_cell.length_b   1.000
_cell.length_c   1.000
_cell.angle_alpha   90.00
_cell.angle_beta   90.00
_cell.angle_gamma   90.00
#
_symmetry.space_group_name_H-M   'P 1'
#
loop_
_entity.id
_entity.type
_entity.pdbx_description
1 polymer ?
#
loop_
_entity_poly.entity_id
_entity_poly.type
_entity_poly.pdbx_seq_one_letter_code
_entity_poly.pdbx_strand_id
1 'polypeptide(L)'
;GRPKTVFTIHNVAFQGICGRADFDTFGLPTSFYTPAGLEYYGYCSFLKGGLVFSDRLTTVSPTYARELRTQEFGFGMEGVLNERANVLSGIVNGIDTKIWDPATDPLIAANYSARKMAGKAICKTELQNRMGLRVDPDAPLMVVVSRLTGQKGSTCFCPTLRTSSAG
;
A
#
# COMPACT_ATOMS: atom_id res chain seq x y z
N GLY A 1 0.08 -27.71 -21.57
CA GLY A 1 0.23 -27.30 -20.15
C GLY A 1 -0.62 -26.06 -19.89
N ARG A 2 -1.12 -25.87 -18.66
CA ARG A 2 -1.90 -24.66 -18.33
C ARG A 2 -1.03 -23.39 -18.39
N PRO A 3 -1.60 -22.21 -18.70
CA PRO A 3 -0.89 -20.93 -18.59
C PRO A 3 -0.34 -20.71 -17.18
N LYS A 4 0.81 -20.03 -17.10
CA LYS A 4 1.42 -19.63 -15.83
C LYS A 4 0.75 -18.36 -15.31
N THR A 5 0.58 -18.27 -14.00
CA THR A 5 -0.11 -17.15 -13.34
C THR A 5 0.78 -16.45 -12.32
N VAL A 6 0.64 -15.12 -12.23
CA VAL A 6 1.32 -14.27 -11.24
C VAL A 6 0.24 -13.51 -10.50
N PHE A 7 0.33 -13.46 -9.17
CA PHE A 7 -0.60 -12.71 -8.33
C PHE A 7 0.13 -11.64 -7.51
N THR A 8 -0.26 -10.37 -7.70
CA THR A 8 0.34 -9.22 -7.03
C THR A 8 -0.49 -8.77 -5.83
N ILE A 9 0.14 -8.78 -4.65
CA ILE A 9 -0.44 -8.34 -3.39
C ILE A 9 -0.17 -6.84 -3.23
N HIS A 10 -1.21 -6.02 -3.35
CA HIS A 10 -1.10 -4.58 -3.10
C HIS A 10 -1.45 -4.20 -1.66
N ASN A 11 -2.30 -5.00 -1.01
CA ASN A 11 -2.66 -4.83 0.38
C ASN A 11 -3.26 -6.13 0.93
N VAL A 12 -2.58 -6.75 1.90
CA VAL A 12 -3.02 -8.02 2.52
C VAL A 12 -4.25 -7.87 3.42
N ALA A 13 -4.59 -6.66 3.87
CA ALA A 13 -5.73 -6.43 4.75
C ALA A 13 -7.08 -6.68 4.03
N PHE A 14 -7.12 -6.55 2.71
CA PHE A 14 -8.32 -6.83 1.91
C PHE A 14 -8.32 -8.28 1.45
N GLN A 15 -8.81 -9.18 2.31
CA GLN A 15 -8.70 -10.63 2.11
C GLN A 15 -9.83 -11.25 1.29
N GLY A 16 -10.91 -10.49 1.04
CA GLY A 16 -12.10 -11.00 0.36
C GLY A 16 -12.69 -12.22 1.08
N ILE A 17 -12.98 -12.06 2.39
CA ILE A 17 -13.55 -13.12 3.21
C ILE A 17 -15.04 -13.27 2.88
N CYS A 18 -15.50 -14.49 2.62
CA CYS A 18 -16.90 -14.81 2.41
C CYS A 18 -17.31 -16.07 3.19
N GLY A 19 -18.62 -16.23 3.42
CA GLY A 19 -19.16 -17.35 4.16
C GLY A 19 -19.08 -18.66 3.37
N ARG A 20 -19.28 -19.79 4.07
CA ARG A 20 -19.37 -21.09 3.42
C ARG A 20 -20.51 -21.16 2.40
N ALA A 21 -21.68 -20.58 2.72
CA ALA A 21 -22.82 -20.56 1.82
C ALA A 21 -22.50 -19.80 0.50
N ASP A 22 -21.69 -18.74 0.57
CA ASP A 22 -21.26 -18.00 -0.62
C ASP A 22 -20.40 -18.88 -1.52
N PHE A 23 -19.52 -19.72 -0.95
CA PHE A 23 -18.67 -20.63 -1.71
C PHE A 23 -19.48 -21.57 -2.60
N ASP A 24 -20.61 -22.09 -2.11
CA ASP A 24 -21.45 -23.01 -2.85
C ASP A 24 -22.10 -22.32 -4.09
N THR A 25 -22.15 -20.99 -4.12
CA THR A 25 -22.64 -20.21 -5.29
C THR A 25 -21.58 -20.01 -6.38
N PHE A 26 -20.29 -20.25 -6.09
CA PHE A 26 -19.21 -19.96 -7.04
C PHE A 26 -19.08 -21.01 -8.16
N GLY A 27 -19.79 -22.13 -8.07
CA GLY A 27 -19.67 -23.24 -9.02
C GLY A 27 -18.32 -23.96 -8.96
N LEU A 28 -17.56 -23.79 -7.86
CA LEU A 28 -16.29 -24.46 -7.64
C LEU A 28 -16.51 -25.83 -6.98
N PRO A 29 -15.72 -26.86 -7.34
CA PRO A 29 -15.74 -28.13 -6.64
C PRO A 29 -15.43 -27.96 -5.14
N THR A 30 -16.12 -28.69 -4.27
CA THR A 30 -15.91 -28.65 -2.82
C THR A 30 -14.48 -29.03 -2.40
N SER A 31 -13.73 -29.72 -3.25
CA SER A 31 -12.30 -30.01 -3.05
C SER A 31 -11.42 -28.77 -2.95
N PHE A 32 -11.89 -27.61 -3.43
CA PHE A 32 -11.19 -26.33 -3.26
C PHE A 32 -11.42 -25.70 -1.87
N TYR A 33 -12.48 -26.10 -1.17
CA TYR A 33 -12.76 -25.67 0.20
C TYR A 33 -12.04 -26.59 1.19
N THR A 34 -10.73 -26.44 1.28
CA THR A 34 -9.87 -27.16 2.23
C THR A 34 -8.87 -26.19 2.86
N PRO A 35 -8.29 -26.50 4.03
CA PRO A 35 -7.26 -25.67 4.64
C PRO A 35 -6.04 -25.43 3.73
N ALA A 36 -5.73 -26.38 2.83
CA ALA A 36 -4.70 -26.21 1.81
C ALA A 36 -5.15 -25.37 0.59
N GLY A 37 -6.46 -25.11 0.47
CA GLY A 37 -7.10 -24.37 -0.62
C GLY A 37 -7.65 -23.01 -0.15
N LEU A 38 -8.94 -22.78 -0.41
CA LEU A 38 -9.61 -21.51 -0.17
C LEU A 38 -10.13 -21.31 1.27
N GLU A 39 -10.27 -22.40 2.03
CA GLU A 39 -10.84 -22.32 3.39
C GLU A 39 -9.95 -21.49 4.30
N TYR A 40 -10.56 -20.67 5.15
CA TYR A 40 -9.86 -19.78 6.07
C TYR A 40 -10.68 -19.59 7.35
N TYR A 41 -10.38 -20.35 8.39
CA TYR A 41 -11.03 -20.31 9.71
C TYR A 41 -12.57 -20.46 9.66
N GLY A 42 -13.07 -21.39 8.86
CA GLY A 42 -14.51 -21.62 8.64
C GLY A 42 -15.14 -20.71 7.59
N TYR A 43 -14.35 -19.83 6.98
CA TYR A 43 -14.72 -18.97 5.86
C TYR A 43 -13.98 -19.37 4.59
N CYS A 44 -14.17 -18.61 3.52
CA CYS A 44 -13.37 -18.68 2.31
C CYS A 44 -12.67 -17.33 2.09
N SER A 45 -11.42 -17.34 1.60
CA SER A 45 -10.68 -16.12 1.26
C SER A 45 -10.20 -16.13 -0.19
N PHE A 46 -10.63 -15.12 -0.96
CA PHE A 46 -10.13 -14.93 -2.32
C PHE A 46 -8.64 -14.60 -2.36
N LEU A 47 -8.15 -13.82 -1.39
CA LEU A 47 -6.72 -13.55 -1.26
C LEU A 47 -5.95 -14.85 -1.07
N LYS A 48 -6.37 -15.70 -0.11
CA LYS A 48 -5.74 -17.00 0.11
C LYS A 48 -5.74 -17.85 -1.16
N GLY A 49 -6.84 -17.84 -1.92
CA GLY A 49 -6.90 -18.50 -3.23
C GLY A 49 -5.82 -18.01 -4.19
N GLY A 50 -5.68 -16.70 -4.35
CA GLY A 50 -4.61 -16.09 -5.14
C GLY A 50 -3.22 -16.48 -4.65
N LEU A 51 -3.02 -16.52 -3.33
CA LEU A 51 -1.78 -16.95 -2.70
C LEU A 51 -1.49 -18.43 -2.90
N VAL A 52 -2.47 -19.32 -2.88
CA VAL A 52 -2.28 -20.78 -2.97
C VAL A 52 -2.12 -21.25 -4.41
N PHE A 53 -2.94 -20.75 -5.34
CA PHE A 53 -3.05 -21.34 -6.68
C PHE A 53 -2.18 -20.67 -7.76
N SER A 54 -1.59 -19.51 -7.48
CA SER A 54 -0.73 -18.82 -8.46
C SER A 54 0.63 -19.51 -8.62
N ASP A 55 1.31 -19.38 -9.76
CA ASP A 55 2.68 -19.92 -9.91
C ASP A 55 3.74 -19.02 -9.25
N ARG A 56 3.53 -17.69 -9.28
CA ARG A 56 4.40 -16.69 -8.63
C ARG A 56 3.58 -15.67 -7.85
N LEU A 57 4.19 -15.12 -6.81
CA LEU A 57 3.63 -14.07 -5.98
C LEU A 57 4.52 -12.83 -6.05
N THR A 58 3.88 -11.67 -6.21
CA THR A 58 4.56 -10.38 -6.24
C THR A 58 3.93 -9.42 -5.23
N THR A 59 4.67 -8.42 -4.78
CA THR A 59 4.14 -7.37 -3.90
C THR A 59 4.90 -6.06 -4.12
N VAL A 60 4.40 -4.95 -3.58
CA VAL A 60 4.82 -3.58 -3.97
C VAL A 60 6.22 -3.15 -3.51
N SER A 61 6.91 -3.95 -2.70
CA SER A 61 8.33 -3.73 -2.38
C SER A 61 9.00 -4.96 -1.76
N PRO A 62 10.33 -5.10 -1.83
CA PRO A 62 11.06 -6.15 -1.11
C PRO A 62 10.88 -6.09 0.41
N THR A 63 10.70 -4.88 0.96
CA THR A 63 10.42 -4.69 2.39
C THR A 63 9.04 -5.23 2.74
N TYR A 64 8.02 -4.87 1.96
CA TYR A 64 6.66 -5.37 2.20
C TYR A 64 6.58 -6.89 2.04
N ALA A 65 7.34 -7.49 1.12
CA ALA A 65 7.45 -8.95 1.00
C ALA A 65 7.96 -9.64 2.28
N ARG A 66 8.84 -8.97 3.04
CA ARG A 66 9.32 -9.47 4.34
C ARG A 66 8.30 -9.21 5.44
N GLU A 67 7.69 -8.03 5.48
CA GLU A 67 6.68 -7.66 6.47
C GLU A 67 5.47 -8.58 6.41
N LEU A 68 4.95 -8.88 5.21
CA LEU A 68 3.81 -9.77 5.01
C LEU A 68 4.00 -11.19 5.58
N ARG A 69 5.24 -11.58 5.88
CA ARG A 69 5.60 -12.88 6.45
C ARG A 69 5.70 -12.87 7.97
N THR A 70 5.44 -11.74 8.62
CA THR A 70 5.40 -11.62 10.07
C THR A 70 3.95 -11.62 10.56
N GLN A 71 3.73 -12.02 11.80
CA GLN A 71 2.40 -12.02 12.42
C GLN A 71 1.80 -10.60 12.52
N GLU A 72 2.65 -9.59 12.72
CA GLU A 72 2.23 -8.19 12.87
C GLU A 72 1.62 -7.61 11.59
N PHE A 73 2.17 -7.96 10.42
CA PHE A 73 1.80 -7.35 9.14
C PHE A 73 1.21 -8.33 8.12
N GLY A 74 1.18 -9.63 8.44
CA GLY A 74 0.62 -10.69 7.58
C GLY A 74 -0.90 -10.83 7.66
N PHE A 75 -1.54 -10.27 8.70
CA PHE A 75 -2.99 -10.33 8.91
C PHE A 75 -3.57 -11.77 8.92
N GLY A 76 -2.81 -12.75 9.41
CA GLY A 76 -3.20 -14.17 9.44
C GLY A 76 -2.87 -14.93 8.14
N MET A 77 -2.29 -14.27 7.13
CA MET A 77 -1.82 -14.89 5.89
C MET A 77 -0.33 -15.25 5.94
N GLU A 78 0.39 -14.87 7.01
CA GLU A 78 1.83 -15.09 7.14
C GLU A 78 2.22 -16.56 7.04
N GLY A 79 1.36 -17.49 7.49
CA GLY A 79 1.61 -18.93 7.36
C GLY A 79 1.73 -19.35 5.89
N VAL A 80 0.70 -19.07 5.09
CA VAL A 80 0.67 -19.37 3.65
C VAL A 80 1.81 -18.65 2.91
N LEU A 81 2.10 -17.41 3.28
CA LEU A 81 3.17 -16.62 2.67
C LEU A 81 4.57 -17.14 3.02
N ASN A 82 4.75 -17.72 4.21
CA ASN A 82 6.01 -18.37 4.59
C ASN A 82 6.21 -19.71 3.86
N GLU A 83 5.16 -20.53 3.74
CA GLU A 83 5.19 -21.76 2.92
C GLU A 83 5.57 -21.47 1.46
N ARG A 84 5.17 -20.30 0.97
CA ARG A 84 5.40 -19.84 -0.40
C ARG A 84 6.51 -18.80 -0.55
N ALA A 85 7.39 -18.67 0.43
CA ALA A 85 8.43 -17.64 0.44
C ALA A 85 9.38 -17.74 -0.77
N ASN A 86 9.64 -18.94 -1.27
CA ASN A 86 10.52 -19.19 -2.42
C ASN A 86 10.00 -18.63 -3.76
N VAL A 87 8.70 -18.32 -3.84
CA VAL A 87 8.04 -17.81 -5.05
C VAL A 87 7.44 -16.41 -4.85
N LEU A 88 7.68 -15.79 -3.68
CA LEU A 88 7.28 -14.43 -3.35
C LEU A 88 8.42 -13.45 -3.65
N SER A 89 8.11 -12.35 -4.34
CA SER A 89 9.10 -11.30 -4.64
C SER A 89 8.50 -9.90 -4.52
N GLY A 90 9.29 -8.96 -4.01
CA GLY A 90 8.91 -7.56 -3.98
C GLY A 90 9.36 -6.81 -5.22
N ILE A 91 8.44 -6.14 -5.91
CA ILE A 91 8.69 -5.30 -7.07
C ILE A 91 8.33 -3.88 -6.69
N VAL A 92 9.32 -2.99 -6.72
CA VAL A 92 9.14 -1.58 -6.37
C VAL A 92 8.25 -0.90 -7.40
N ASN A 93 7.22 -0.19 -6.94
CA ASN A 93 6.39 0.63 -7.82
C ASN A 93 7.23 1.74 -8.48
N GLY A 94 7.04 1.93 -9.78
CA GLY A 94 7.56 3.09 -10.49
C GLY A 94 6.59 4.27 -10.46
N ILE A 95 7.09 5.44 -10.87
CA ILE A 95 6.29 6.61 -11.22
C ILE A 95 6.60 7.00 -12.67
N ASP A 96 5.64 7.63 -13.37
CA ASP A 96 5.91 8.21 -14.68
C ASP A 96 6.67 9.53 -14.52
N THR A 97 7.96 9.52 -14.83
CA THR A 97 8.84 10.69 -14.66
C THR A 97 8.66 11.75 -15.75
N LYS A 98 7.79 11.55 -16.74
CA LYS A 98 7.41 12.63 -17.67
C LYS A 98 6.26 13.45 -17.12
N ILE A 99 5.37 12.80 -16.37
CA ILE A 99 4.24 13.43 -15.71
C ILE A 99 4.69 14.04 -14.37
N TRP A 100 5.46 13.28 -13.58
CA TRP A 100 5.92 13.67 -12.25
C TRP A 100 7.35 14.24 -12.28
N ASP A 101 7.55 15.31 -13.06
CA ASP A 101 8.84 16.02 -13.13
C ASP A 101 8.71 17.49 -12.72
N PRO A 102 9.23 17.91 -11.55
CA PRO A 102 9.16 19.30 -11.14
C PRO A 102 9.88 20.26 -12.09
N ALA A 103 10.77 19.78 -12.97
CA ALA A 103 11.44 20.61 -13.95
C ALA A 103 10.50 21.06 -15.10
N THR A 104 9.41 20.33 -15.35
CA THR A 104 8.49 20.59 -16.47
C THR A 104 7.01 20.55 -16.10
N ASP A 105 6.66 20.18 -14.86
CA ASP A 105 5.29 20.07 -14.39
C ASP A 105 4.56 21.44 -14.46
N PRO A 106 3.51 21.58 -15.29
CA PRO A 106 2.78 22.84 -15.42
C PRO A 106 1.81 23.11 -14.26
N LEU A 107 1.61 22.14 -13.35
CA LEU A 107 0.65 22.25 -12.25
C LEU A 107 1.25 22.90 -10.99
N ILE A 108 2.57 23.00 -10.92
CA ILE A 108 3.27 23.65 -9.81
C ILE A 108 3.53 25.13 -10.12
N ALA A 109 3.59 25.95 -9.07
CA ALA A 109 3.70 27.41 -9.20
C ALA A 109 4.98 27.87 -9.89
N ALA A 110 6.07 27.11 -9.74
CA ALA A 110 7.34 27.35 -10.41
C ALA A 110 8.11 26.03 -10.57
N ASN A 111 8.68 25.82 -11.76
CA ASN A 111 9.52 24.66 -12.01
C ASN A 111 10.85 24.73 -11.25
N TYR A 112 11.35 23.56 -10.85
CA TYR A 112 12.61 23.43 -10.14
C TYR A 112 13.27 22.08 -10.44
N SER A 113 14.56 21.98 -10.16
CA SER A 113 15.31 20.72 -10.31
C SER A 113 16.30 20.56 -9.15
N ALA A 114 16.88 19.36 -9.01
CA ALA A 114 17.89 19.09 -7.99
C ALA A 114 19.07 20.08 -8.00
N ARG A 115 19.38 20.70 -9.15
CA ARG A 115 20.44 21.72 -9.29
C ARG A 115 19.94 23.17 -9.16
N LYS A 116 18.62 23.40 -9.24
CA LYS A 116 17.99 24.73 -9.20
C LYS A 116 16.74 24.68 -8.33
N MET A 117 16.93 24.81 -7.02
CA MET A 117 15.89 24.61 -6.01
C MET A 117 15.05 25.86 -5.70
N ALA A 118 15.38 27.03 -6.25
CA ALA A 118 14.67 28.28 -5.97
C ALA A 118 13.15 28.20 -6.22
N GLY A 119 12.73 27.49 -7.28
CA GLY A 119 11.31 27.27 -7.57
C GLY A 119 10.57 26.48 -6.49
N LYS A 120 11.26 25.61 -5.72
CA LYS A 120 10.64 24.88 -4.61
C LYS A 120 10.19 25.81 -3.48
N ALA A 121 10.94 26.89 -3.21
CA ALA A 121 10.55 27.88 -2.21
C ALA A 121 9.27 28.61 -2.62
N ILE A 122 9.15 28.98 -3.90
CA ILE A 122 7.95 29.58 -4.47
C ILE A 122 6.75 28.63 -4.33
N CYS A 123 6.93 27.35 -4.68
CA CYS A 123 5.89 26.34 -4.51
C CYS A 123 5.45 26.15 -3.05
N LYS A 124 6.37 26.22 -2.09
CA LYS A 124 6.05 26.15 -0.65
C LYS A 124 5.20 27.35 -0.21
N THR A 125 5.61 28.56 -0.57
CA THR A 125 4.87 29.80 -0.26
C THR A 125 3.47 29.76 -0.86
N GLU A 126 3.34 29.36 -2.12
CA GLU A 126 2.04 29.25 -2.79
C GLU A 126 1.14 28.20 -2.12
N LEU A 127 1.71 27.06 -1.71
CA LEU A 127 0.95 26.04 -0.97
C LEU A 127 0.49 26.56 0.40
N GLN A 128 1.34 27.29 1.13
CA GLN A 128 0.96 27.92 2.40
C GLN A 128 -0.20 28.90 2.19
N ASN A 129 -0.13 29.75 1.17
CA ASN A 129 -1.20 30.68 0.80
C ASN A 129 -2.51 29.95 0.49
N ARG A 130 -2.48 28.93 -0.39
CA ARG A 130 -3.66 28.16 -0.80
C ARG A 130 -4.33 27.44 0.37
N MET A 131 -3.55 27.03 1.37
CA MET A 131 -4.04 26.31 2.54
C MET A 131 -4.36 27.24 3.72
N GLY A 132 -4.20 28.56 3.57
CA GLY A 132 -4.42 29.53 4.64
C GLY A 132 -3.44 29.41 5.82
N LEU A 133 -2.25 28.86 5.57
CA LEU A 133 -1.18 28.72 6.58
C LEU A 133 -0.35 30.01 6.68
N ARG A 134 0.29 30.22 7.84
CA ARG A 134 1.30 31.28 7.99
C ARG A 134 2.41 31.07 6.96
N VAL A 135 2.65 32.08 6.12
CA VAL A 135 3.76 32.07 5.17
C VAL A 135 5.05 32.28 5.93
N ASP A 136 5.83 31.21 6.03
CA ASP A 136 7.12 31.18 6.71
C ASP A 136 8.05 30.24 5.94
N PRO A 137 9.09 30.77 5.27
CA PRO A 137 10.06 29.98 4.51
C PRO A 137 10.84 28.97 5.35
N ASP A 138 11.03 29.23 6.65
CA ASP A 138 11.85 28.41 7.54
C ASP A 138 11.01 27.39 8.31
N ALA A 139 9.69 27.60 8.44
CA ALA A 139 8.80 26.67 9.12
C ALA A 139 8.70 25.31 8.40
N PRO A 140 8.83 24.16 9.09
CA PRO A 140 8.65 22.85 8.46
C PRO A 140 7.20 22.67 7.99
N LEU A 141 7.03 22.20 6.74
CA LEU A 141 5.73 21.86 6.18
C LEU A 141 5.62 20.35 5.99
N MET A 142 4.70 19.72 6.71
CA MET A 142 4.42 18.29 6.61
C MET A 142 3.12 18.07 5.84
N VAL A 143 3.14 17.21 4.83
CA VAL A 143 2.00 16.93 3.96
C VAL A 143 1.74 15.43 3.94
N VAL A 144 0.48 15.04 4.17
CA VAL A 144 0.03 13.66 4.06
C VAL A 144 -1.10 13.59 3.05
N VAL A 145 -0.85 12.91 1.94
CA VAL A 145 -1.88 12.59 0.93
C VAL A 145 -2.08 11.08 0.93
N SER A 146 -3.15 10.62 1.55
CA SER A 146 -3.44 9.19 1.63
C SER A 146 -4.93 8.91 1.86
N ARG A 147 -5.35 7.67 1.61
CA ARG A 147 -6.66 7.17 2.06
C ARG A 147 -6.64 6.98 3.58
N LEU A 148 -7.60 7.60 4.27
CA LEU A 148 -7.77 7.40 5.72
C LEU A 148 -8.37 6.01 5.97
N THR A 149 -7.54 5.11 6.48
CA THR A 149 -7.91 3.74 6.87
C THR A 149 -7.19 3.41 8.17
N GLY A 150 -7.66 2.45 8.97
CA GLY A 150 -7.00 2.07 10.24
C GLY A 150 -5.51 1.71 10.08
N GLN A 151 -5.14 1.20 8.90
CA GLN A 151 -3.75 0.87 8.51
C GLN A 151 -2.87 2.12 8.22
N LYS A 152 -3.45 3.32 8.18
CA LYS A 152 -2.77 4.59 7.82
C LYS A 152 -3.00 5.68 8.87
N GLY A 153 -2.78 5.35 10.14
CA GLY A 153 -2.27 6.33 11.10
C GLY A 153 -3.28 7.28 11.74
N SER A 154 -4.53 6.88 11.97
CA SER A 154 -5.43 7.67 12.83
C SER A 154 -4.89 7.83 14.28
N THR A 155 -4.00 6.95 14.74
CA THR A 155 -3.43 7.02 16.10
C THR A 155 -2.06 7.72 16.17
N CYS A 156 -1.31 7.83 15.07
CA CYS A 156 0.09 8.29 15.10
C CYS A 156 0.26 9.84 15.04
N PHE A 157 -0.78 10.58 14.63
CA PHE A 157 -0.73 12.06 14.57
C PHE A 157 -1.17 12.77 15.86
N CYS A 158 -1.81 12.06 16.79
CA CYS A 158 -2.37 12.66 18.00
C CYS A 158 -1.32 13.18 19.01
N PRO A 159 -0.13 12.57 19.19
CA PRO A 159 0.86 13.09 20.14
C PRO A 159 1.61 14.34 19.65
N THR A 160 1.86 14.47 18.34
CA THR A 160 2.67 15.57 17.78
C THR A 160 1.91 16.89 17.69
N LEU A 161 0.58 16.87 17.61
CA LEU A 161 -0.23 18.09 17.62
C LEU A 161 -0.36 18.75 19.00
N ARG A 162 0.07 18.09 20.09
CA ARG A 162 0.07 18.68 21.44
C ARG A 162 1.35 19.42 21.81
N THR A 163 2.42 19.31 21.01
CA THR A 163 3.72 19.93 21.33
C THR A 163 4.00 21.22 20.57
N SER A 164 3.15 21.63 19.63
CA SER A 164 3.32 22.86 18.85
C SER A 164 2.45 24.04 19.32
N SER A 165 1.80 23.94 20.48
CA SER A 165 1.06 25.06 21.12
C SER A 165 1.74 25.58 22.40
N ALA A 166 3.04 25.35 22.54
CA ALA A 166 3.87 25.95 23.58
C ALA A 166 5.20 26.39 22.95
N GLY A 167 5.23 27.63 22.48
CA GLY A 167 6.38 28.27 21.83
C GLY A 167 5.96 29.62 21.28
#